data_AF-A0A452ZL23-F1
#
_entry.id   AF-A0A452ZL23-F1
#
_cell.length_a   1.000
_cell.length_b   1.000
_cell.length_c   1.000
_cell.angle_alpha   90.00
_cell.angle_beta   90.00
_cell.angle_gamma   90.00
#
_symmetry.space_group_name_H-M   'P 1'
#
loop_
_entity.id
_entity.type
_entity.pdbx_description
1 polymer ?
#
loop_
_entity_poly.entity_id
_entity_poly.type
_entity_poly.pdbx_seq_one_letter_code
_entity_poly.pdbx_strand_id
1 'polypeptide(L)'
;MVGTSLELFDFIASVLAKFVETEGDEFHLPVGRQRELGFTFSFPVNQLSISSGTLIKWTKGFSINGAVGEDVVAELSKAMERQGLDMKVSALVNDTVGTLAGGRYMDNDVVAAIILGTGTNAAYVEHANAIPKWTGLLPKSGNMVINTEWGSFKSDKLPLSEYDKALDFESLNPGEQIYEKLISGMYLGEIVRRILLKLAHDAALFGDVVPAKLEMPFVLRTPDMSAMHHDASHDLKILGSKLKDIVGVADTSLEVRYITRHICDIVAERGARLAAAGIYGILKKLGRDKVPRDGSPMPRTVVALDGGLYEHYKKFSSCLEATLSDLLGDEASSSLVAKLANDGSGIGAALLAASHSQYADIY
;
A
#
# COMPACT_ATOMS: atom_id res chain seq x y z
N MET A 1 8.13 -11.60 11.34
CA MET A 1 9.41 -11.23 11.97
C MET A 1 9.19 -11.14 13.47
N VAL A 2 10.07 -11.77 14.26
CA VAL A 2 10.03 -11.77 15.73
C VAL A 2 11.40 -11.34 16.27
N GLY A 3 11.43 -10.70 17.43
CA GLY A 3 12.64 -10.14 18.04
C GLY A 3 12.30 -9.08 19.07
N THR A 4 13.29 -8.29 19.46
CA THR A 4 13.15 -7.15 20.39
C THR A 4 13.23 -5.80 19.67
N SER A 5 12.66 -4.75 20.28
CA SER A 5 12.79 -3.36 19.78
C SER A 5 14.26 -3.01 19.55
N LEU A 6 15.12 -3.31 20.54
CA LEU A 6 16.54 -3.03 20.49
C LEU A 6 17.22 -3.64 19.26
N GLU A 7 17.02 -4.93 19.00
CA GLU A 7 17.61 -5.63 17.85
C GLU A 7 17.17 -5.03 16.51
N LEU A 8 15.89 -4.68 16.39
CA LEU A 8 15.35 -4.09 15.15
C LEU A 8 15.99 -2.72 14.87
N PHE A 9 15.96 -1.82 15.84
CA PHE A 9 16.44 -0.45 15.62
C PHE A 9 17.97 -0.38 15.53
N ASP A 10 18.71 -1.22 16.28
CA ASP A 10 20.16 -1.31 16.15
C ASP A 10 20.56 -1.86 14.78
N PHE A 11 19.83 -2.85 14.26
CA PHE A 11 20.05 -3.32 12.89
C PHE A 11 19.84 -2.19 11.88
N ILE A 12 18.72 -1.45 11.96
CA ILE A 12 18.43 -0.32 11.07
C ILE A 12 19.54 0.74 11.15
N ALA A 13 19.93 1.17 12.35
CA ALA A 13 20.98 2.16 12.54
C ALA A 13 22.35 1.70 12.00
N SER A 14 22.68 0.41 12.16
CA SER A 14 23.94 -0.15 11.64
C SER A 14 23.99 -0.17 10.10
N VAL A 15 22.85 -0.43 9.44
CA VAL A 15 22.72 -0.37 7.98
C VAL A 15 22.83 1.08 7.50
N LEU A 16 22.21 2.01 8.23
CA LEU A 16 22.26 3.44 7.92
C LEU A 16 23.67 4.02 8.06
N ALA A 17 24.40 3.65 9.11
CA ALA A 17 25.79 4.07 9.30
C ALA A 17 26.68 3.61 8.12
N LYS A 18 26.56 2.34 7.72
CA LYS A 18 27.26 1.80 6.54
C LYS A 18 26.89 2.51 5.25
N PHE A 19 25.63 2.92 5.08
CA PHE A 19 25.20 3.68 3.91
C PHE A 19 25.87 5.06 3.87
N VAL A 20 25.88 5.78 5.00
CA VAL A 20 26.53 7.10 5.10
C VAL A 20 28.04 7.02 4.82
N GLU A 21 28.71 5.95 5.24
CA GLU A 21 30.14 5.72 4.93
C GLU A 21 30.43 5.54 3.43
N THR A 22 29.41 5.26 2.60
CA THR A 22 29.56 5.12 1.14
C THR A 22 29.34 6.42 0.36
N GLU A 23 28.95 7.51 1.03
CA GLU A 23 28.72 8.80 0.39
C GLU A 23 30.03 9.41 -0.14
N GLY A 24 29.96 10.04 -1.32
CA GLY A 24 31.07 10.85 -1.86
C GLY A 24 31.25 12.16 -1.08
N ASP A 25 32.43 12.78 -1.20
CA ASP A 25 32.77 14.01 -0.48
C ASP A 25 31.80 15.17 -0.75
N GLU A 26 31.12 15.16 -1.90
CA GLU A 26 30.10 16.14 -2.29
C GLU A 26 28.83 16.11 -1.41
N PHE A 27 28.59 15.03 -0.66
CA PHE A 27 27.46 14.88 0.24
C PHE A 27 27.82 15.15 1.71
N HIS A 28 29.07 15.50 2.00
CA HIS A 28 29.47 15.93 3.34
C HIS A 28 28.82 17.27 3.69
N LEU A 29 28.16 17.29 4.84
CA LEU A 29 27.51 18.48 5.33
C LEU A 29 28.53 19.54 5.78
N PRO A 30 28.18 20.84 5.64
CA PRO A 30 28.96 21.92 6.25
C PRO A 30 29.16 21.70 7.75
N VAL A 31 30.31 22.12 8.27
CA VAL A 31 30.61 22.04 9.71
C VAL A 31 29.50 22.72 10.52
N GLY A 32 29.01 22.02 11.54
CA GLY A 32 27.92 22.49 12.39
C GLY A 32 26.52 22.16 11.87
N ARG A 33 26.40 21.45 10.74
CA ARG A 33 25.12 20.86 10.29
C ARG A 33 25.07 19.37 10.60
N GLN A 34 23.89 18.94 11.01
CA GLN A 34 23.55 17.56 11.28
C GLN A 34 22.72 16.99 10.12
N ARG A 35 22.90 15.70 9.79
CA ARG A 35 22.09 15.02 8.76
C ARG A 35 20.63 14.94 9.20
N GLU A 36 19.70 15.19 8.27
CA GLU A 36 18.26 15.14 8.52
C GLU A 36 17.65 13.97 7.76
N LEU A 37 16.90 13.13 8.48
CA LEU A 37 16.30 11.90 7.98
C LEU A 37 14.78 12.01 7.94
N GLY A 38 14.20 11.63 6.81
CA GLY A 38 12.79 11.25 6.72
C GLY A 38 12.65 9.76 7.04
N PHE A 39 11.99 9.43 8.14
CA PHE A 39 11.80 8.06 8.57
C PHE A 39 10.42 7.55 8.17
N THR A 40 10.34 6.82 7.05
CA THR A 40 9.11 6.13 6.67
C THR A 40 8.90 4.89 7.53
N PHE A 41 7.84 4.89 8.32
CA PHE A 41 7.47 3.77 9.19
C PHE A 41 6.04 3.32 8.90
N SER A 42 5.89 2.38 7.96
CA SER A 42 4.62 1.92 7.41
C SER A 42 3.84 0.95 8.30
N PHE A 43 3.62 1.35 9.55
CA PHE A 43 2.78 0.65 10.52
C PHE A 43 1.80 1.62 11.18
N PRO A 44 0.70 1.13 11.78
CA PRO A 44 -0.21 1.96 12.54
C PRO A 44 0.51 2.70 13.68
N VAL A 45 0.66 4.01 13.54
CA VAL A 45 1.30 4.89 14.52
C VAL A 45 0.32 5.98 14.95
N ASN A 46 0.27 6.25 16.25
CA ASN A 46 -0.34 7.45 16.76
C ASN A 46 0.70 8.58 16.70
N GLN A 47 0.71 9.31 15.59
CA GLN A 47 1.68 10.36 15.34
C GLN A 47 1.36 11.59 16.19
N LEU A 48 2.27 11.94 17.11
CA LEU A 48 2.09 13.00 18.10
C LEU A 48 2.66 14.35 17.60
N SER A 49 3.64 14.30 16.71
CA SER A 49 4.20 15.45 16.02
C SER A 49 4.77 15.03 14.66
N ILE A 50 5.33 15.97 13.88
CA ILE A 50 5.99 15.62 12.62
C ILE A 50 7.13 14.63 12.83
N SER A 51 7.80 14.63 13.98
CA SER A 51 8.97 13.81 14.29
C SER A 51 8.79 12.97 15.56
N SER A 52 7.58 12.53 15.88
CA SER A 52 7.34 11.57 16.97
C SER A 52 6.05 10.80 16.77
N GLY A 53 6.02 9.55 17.21
CA GLY A 53 4.81 8.75 17.12
C GLY A 53 4.93 7.39 17.78
N THR A 54 3.89 7.01 18.53
CA THR A 54 3.87 5.74 19.24
C THR A 54 3.28 4.64 18.38
N LEU A 55 3.97 3.51 18.24
CA LEU A 55 3.44 2.35 17.53
C LEU A 55 2.17 1.83 18.23
N ILE A 56 1.07 1.71 17.49
CA ILE A 56 -0.21 1.21 18.04
C ILE A 56 -0.24 -0.31 18.04
N LYS A 57 0.10 -0.92 16.90
CA LYS A 57 0.17 -2.37 16.73
C LYS A 57 1.00 -2.74 15.52
N TRP A 58 1.64 -3.90 15.58
CA TRP A 58 2.30 -4.49 14.42
C TRP A 58 1.28 -5.05 13.43
N THR A 59 1.64 -5.00 12.14
CA THR A 59 0.89 -5.60 11.03
C THR A 59 1.86 -6.39 10.15
N LYS A 60 1.40 -6.94 9.00
CA LYS A 60 2.28 -7.55 7.98
C LYS A 60 3.17 -8.70 8.53
N GLY A 61 2.69 -9.42 9.55
CA GLY A 61 3.43 -10.55 10.17
C GLY A 61 4.59 -10.14 11.09
N PHE A 62 4.66 -8.88 11.52
CA PHE A 62 5.60 -8.42 12.56
C PHE A 62 5.04 -8.71 13.97
N SER A 63 5.93 -9.09 14.88
CA SER A 63 5.64 -9.27 16.31
C SER A 63 6.92 -9.01 17.10
N ILE A 64 7.31 -7.74 17.22
CA ILE A 64 8.52 -7.30 17.92
C ILE A 64 8.16 -6.90 19.34
N ASN A 65 8.79 -7.55 20.31
CA ASN A 65 8.54 -7.31 21.73
C ASN A 65 9.13 -5.96 22.18
N GLY A 66 8.37 -5.23 22.99
CA GLY A 66 8.79 -3.95 23.58
C GLY A 66 8.75 -2.74 22.65
N ALA A 67 8.15 -2.85 21.46
CA ALA A 67 8.00 -1.71 20.54
C ALA A 67 6.58 -1.11 20.54
N VAL A 68 5.55 -1.91 20.89
CA VAL A 68 4.16 -1.44 20.92
C VAL A 68 3.96 -0.47 22.08
N GLY A 69 3.41 0.71 21.80
CA GLY A 69 3.25 1.80 22.75
C GLY A 69 4.44 2.76 22.81
N GLU A 70 5.59 2.40 22.25
CA GLU A 70 6.82 3.21 22.29
C GLU A 70 6.94 4.16 21.10
N ASP A 71 7.63 5.28 21.31
CA ASP A 71 7.94 6.26 20.25
C ASP A 71 9.06 5.75 19.34
N VAL A 72 8.70 5.38 18.12
CA VAL A 72 9.62 4.76 17.16
C VAL A 72 10.73 5.70 16.70
N VAL A 73 10.50 7.02 16.78
CA VAL A 73 11.54 8.02 16.47
C VAL A 73 12.56 8.09 17.60
N ALA A 74 12.12 8.00 18.85
CA ALA A 74 13.00 7.96 19.99
C ALA A 74 13.83 6.67 19.99
N GLU A 75 13.22 5.53 19.67
CA GLU A 75 13.92 4.25 19.56
C GLU A 75 14.99 4.25 18.46
N LEU A 76 14.68 4.78 17.27
CA LEU A 76 15.66 4.93 16.20
C LEU A 76 16.77 5.93 16.57
N SER A 77 16.42 7.07 17.19
CA SER A 77 17.40 8.07 17.64
C SER A 77 18.41 7.48 18.63
N LYS A 78 17.95 6.73 19.64
CA LYS A 78 18.84 6.03 20.58
C LYS A 78 19.75 5.01 19.87
N ALA A 79 19.25 4.34 18.84
CA ALA A 79 20.04 3.39 18.06
C ALA A 79 21.12 4.09 17.22
N MET A 80 20.79 5.23 16.59
CA MET A 80 21.77 6.05 15.88
C MET A 80 22.86 6.58 16.81
N GLU A 81 22.50 7.03 18.02
CA GLU A 81 23.46 7.45 19.05
C GLU A 81 24.43 6.32 19.44
N ARG A 82 23.91 5.09 19.66
CA ARG A 82 24.76 3.91 19.94
C ARG A 82 25.73 3.57 18.82
N GLN A 83 25.37 3.87 17.58
CA GLN A 83 26.23 3.68 16.40
C GLN A 83 27.16 4.89 16.13
N GLY A 84 27.06 5.98 16.91
CA GLY A 84 27.84 7.20 16.70
C GLY A 84 27.43 7.99 15.44
N LEU A 85 26.20 7.80 14.95
CA LEU A 85 25.71 8.43 13.74
C LEU A 85 25.13 9.82 14.04
N ASP A 86 25.78 10.89 13.57
CA ASP A 86 25.31 12.27 13.73
C ASP A 86 24.17 12.60 12.75
N MET A 87 22.96 12.19 13.12
CA MET A 87 21.76 12.32 12.32
C MET A 87 20.51 12.52 13.18
N LYS A 88 19.55 13.27 12.67
CA LYS A 88 18.27 13.58 13.30
C LYS A 88 17.11 13.15 12.43
N VAL A 89 16.10 12.53 13.03
CA VAL A 89 14.82 12.30 12.35
C VAL A 89 14.03 13.61 12.32
N SER A 90 13.93 14.24 11.15
CA SER A 90 13.18 15.50 10.97
C SER A 90 11.70 15.25 10.63
N ALA A 91 11.37 14.07 10.11
CA ALA A 91 9.99 13.67 9.86
C ALA A 91 9.79 12.16 10.03
N LEU A 92 8.78 11.77 10.80
CA LEU A 92 8.17 10.45 10.80
C LEU A 92 7.06 10.44 9.75
N VAL A 93 7.13 9.49 8.84
CA VAL A 93 6.33 9.49 7.61
C VAL A 93 5.59 8.16 7.47
N ASN A 94 4.31 8.22 7.12
CA ASN A 94 3.62 7.05 6.56
C ASN A 94 3.97 6.95 5.06
N ASP A 95 4.22 5.74 4.55
CA ASP A 95 4.56 5.52 3.13
C ASP A 95 3.63 6.24 2.16
N THR A 96 2.32 6.16 2.39
CA THR A 96 1.32 6.77 1.52
C THR A 96 1.35 8.29 1.58
N VAL A 97 1.67 8.86 2.75
CA VAL A 97 1.93 10.30 2.91
C VAL A 97 3.21 10.70 2.17
N GLY A 98 4.25 9.86 2.22
CA GLY A 98 5.47 10.03 1.42
C GLY A 98 5.17 10.03 -0.08
N THR A 99 4.39 9.05 -0.57
CA THR A 99 3.92 9.00 -1.96
C THR A 99 3.14 10.25 -2.36
N LEU A 100 2.29 10.76 -1.46
CA LEU A 100 1.58 12.02 -1.68
C LEU A 100 2.52 13.21 -1.78
N ALA A 101 3.51 13.30 -0.88
CA ALA A 101 4.49 14.39 -0.86
C ALA A 101 5.38 14.37 -2.11
N GLY A 102 5.92 13.21 -2.47
CA GLY A 102 6.73 13.04 -3.70
C GLY A 102 5.92 13.32 -4.95
N GLY A 103 4.68 12.81 -5.02
CA GLY A 103 3.76 13.12 -6.12
C GLY A 103 3.49 14.62 -6.22
N ARG A 104 3.17 15.29 -5.10
CA ARG A 104 2.87 16.72 -5.07
C ARG A 104 4.07 17.59 -5.43
N TYR A 105 5.27 17.19 -5.04
CA TYR A 105 6.51 17.88 -5.41
C TYR A 105 6.71 17.92 -6.92
N MET A 106 6.35 16.83 -7.61
CA MET A 106 6.45 16.73 -9.08
C MET A 106 5.25 17.32 -9.82
N ASP A 107 4.07 17.34 -9.20
CA ASP A 107 2.82 17.76 -9.81
C ASP A 107 1.85 18.38 -8.78
N ASN A 108 1.63 19.69 -8.87
CA ASN A 108 0.81 20.44 -7.93
C ASN A 108 -0.67 20.00 -7.88
N ASP A 109 -1.16 19.30 -8.90
CA ASP A 109 -2.55 18.83 -8.99
C ASP A 109 -2.77 17.48 -8.27
N VAL A 110 -1.74 16.89 -7.66
CA VAL A 110 -1.85 15.64 -6.88
C VAL A 110 -2.68 15.87 -5.63
N VAL A 111 -3.86 15.27 -5.52
CA VAL A 111 -4.75 15.45 -4.36
C VAL A 111 -4.83 14.25 -3.44
N ALA A 112 -4.48 13.07 -3.95
CA ALA A 112 -4.50 11.82 -3.22
C ALA A 112 -3.33 10.93 -3.68
N ALA A 113 -2.91 10.05 -2.78
CA ALA A 113 -1.95 9.00 -3.02
C ALA A 113 -2.49 7.68 -2.50
N ILE A 114 -2.23 6.61 -3.26
CA ILE A 114 -2.82 5.30 -3.04
C ILE A 114 -1.71 4.25 -3.15
N ILE A 115 -1.59 3.40 -2.13
CA ILE A 115 -0.74 2.22 -2.16
C ILE A 115 -1.60 0.99 -2.48
N LEU A 116 -1.25 0.28 -3.54
CA LEU A 116 -1.82 -1.01 -3.95
C LEU A 116 -0.67 -2.01 -4.13
N GLY A 117 -0.19 -2.57 -3.02
CA GLY A 117 0.93 -3.52 -2.99
C GLY A 117 0.57 -4.75 -2.16
N THR A 118 1.52 -5.24 -1.35
CA THR A 118 1.24 -6.30 -0.37
C THR A 118 0.11 -5.88 0.58
N GLY A 119 0.17 -4.65 1.10
CA GLY A 119 -0.93 -4.00 1.79
C GLY A 119 -1.61 -2.95 0.93
N THR A 120 -2.54 -2.21 1.51
CA THR A 120 -3.15 -1.06 0.85
C THR A 120 -3.43 0.06 1.83
N ASN A 121 -3.22 1.30 1.39
CA ASN A 121 -3.56 2.49 2.14
C ASN A 121 -3.83 3.67 1.19
N ALA A 122 -4.45 4.73 1.71
CA ALA A 122 -4.66 5.98 1.00
C ALA A 122 -4.33 7.18 1.88
N ALA A 123 -3.79 8.21 1.26
CA ALA A 123 -3.62 9.52 1.85
C ALA A 123 -4.18 10.59 0.91
N TYR A 124 -4.72 11.67 1.46
CA TYR A 124 -5.25 12.76 0.64
C TYR A 124 -5.13 14.12 1.34
N VAL A 125 -5.29 15.20 0.57
CA VAL A 125 -5.23 16.57 1.09
C VAL A 125 -6.63 17.08 1.39
N GLU A 126 -6.95 17.24 2.69
CA GLU A 126 -8.23 17.72 3.19
C GLU A 126 -8.16 19.21 3.57
N HIS A 127 -9.30 19.90 3.57
CA HIS A 127 -9.39 21.21 4.18
C HIS A 127 -9.35 21.09 5.70
N ALA A 128 -8.38 21.73 6.35
CA ALA A 128 -8.17 21.58 7.80
C ALA A 128 -9.41 21.97 8.63
N ASN A 129 -10.19 22.95 8.16
CA ASN A 129 -11.44 23.38 8.79
C ASN A 129 -12.58 22.35 8.68
N ALA A 130 -12.45 21.34 7.82
CA ALA A 130 -13.43 20.28 7.62
C ALA A 130 -13.13 19.02 8.45
N ILE A 131 -12.26 19.12 9.48
CA ILE A 131 -11.86 18.02 10.36
C ILE A 131 -12.35 18.31 11.79
N PRO A 132 -13.58 17.91 12.18
CA PRO A 132 -14.15 18.27 13.48
C PRO A 132 -13.36 17.77 14.69
N LYS A 133 -12.61 16.67 14.54
CA LYS A 133 -11.77 16.11 15.62
C LYS A 133 -10.44 16.86 15.81
N TRP A 134 -10.05 17.72 14.87
CA TRP A 134 -8.79 18.45 14.95
C TRP A 134 -8.99 19.74 15.74
N THR A 135 -8.30 19.84 16.88
CA THR A 135 -8.34 21.02 17.76
C THR A 135 -6.99 21.73 17.83
N GLY A 136 -5.99 21.27 17.06
CA GLY A 136 -4.66 21.86 17.01
C GLY A 136 -4.58 23.10 16.13
N LEU A 137 -3.38 23.70 16.04
CA LEU A 137 -3.13 24.82 15.14
C LEU A 137 -3.35 24.38 13.68
N LEU A 138 -3.93 25.28 12.88
CA LEU A 138 -4.13 25.03 11.46
C LEU A 138 -2.79 25.14 10.71
N PRO A 139 -2.54 24.28 9.71
CA PRO A 139 -1.40 24.45 8.80
C PRO A 139 -1.48 25.80 8.08
N LYS A 140 -0.32 26.39 7.75
CA LYS A 140 -0.25 27.70 7.05
C LYS A 140 -1.08 27.77 5.77
N SER A 141 -1.18 26.66 5.04
CA SER A 141 -1.93 26.55 3.78
C SER A 141 -3.44 26.34 3.97
N GLY A 142 -3.90 26.10 5.21
CA GLY A 142 -5.26 25.65 5.49
C GLY A 142 -5.56 24.21 5.04
N ASN A 143 -4.57 23.50 4.51
CA ASN A 143 -4.69 22.13 4.02
C ASN A 143 -3.99 21.16 4.98
N MET A 144 -4.64 20.05 5.28
CA MET A 144 -4.14 18.99 6.16
C MET A 144 -4.04 17.68 5.37
N VAL A 145 -2.88 17.03 5.43
CA VAL A 145 -2.74 15.67 4.88
C VAL A 145 -3.40 14.68 5.83
N ILE A 146 -4.28 13.84 5.29
CA ILE A 146 -4.93 12.74 6.02
C ILE A 146 -4.33 11.43 5.55
N ASN A 147 -3.72 10.68 6.47
CA ASN A 147 -3.54 9.24 6.32
C ASN A 147 -4.85 8.56 6.74
N THR A 148 -5.46 7.81 5.82
CA THR A 148 -6.81 7.24 6.05
C THR A 148 -6.79 5.89 6.76
N GLU A 149 -5.69 5.13 6.67
CA GLU A 149 -5.62 3.73 7.09
C GLU A 149 -6.82 2.91 6.55
N TRP A 150 -7.19 3.15 5.28
CA TRP A 150 -8.45 2.68 4.70
C TRP A 150 -8.58 1.15 4.61
N GLY A 151 -7.51 0.40 4.86
CA GLY A 151 -7.54 -1.07 4.87
C GLY A 151 -8.52 -1.60 5.91
N SER A 152 -8.73 -0.81 6.98
CA SER A 152 -9.70 -1.07 8.04
C SER A 152 -11.17 -0.79 7.67
N PHE A 153 -11.43 -0.21 6.48
CA PHE A 153 -12.80 0.11 6.06
C PHE A 153 -13.70 -1.14 6.07
N LYS A 154 -14.92 -0.98 6.56
CA LYS A 154 -15.93 -2.04 6.64
C LYS A 154 -17.29 -1.45 6.30
N SER A 155 -18.06 -2.19 5.52
CA SER A 155 -19.43 -1.83 5.14
C SER A 155 -20.20 -3.10 4.76
N ASP A 156 -21.50 -3.13 5.05
CA ASP A 156 -22.40 -4.19 4.60
C ASP A 156 -22.57 -4.22 3.07
N LYS A 157 -22.06 -3.19 2.38
CA LYS A 157 -22.01 -3.10 0.92
C LYS A 157 -20.80 -3.81 0.31
N LEU A 158 -19.83 -4.24 1.13
CA LEU A 158 -18.69 -5.03 0.65
C LEU A 158 -19.16 -6.45 0.26
N PRO A 159 -18.87 -6.93 -0.96
CA PRO A 159 -19.34 -8.22 -1.45
C PRO A 159 -18.50 -9.38 -0.88
N LEU A 160 -18.65 -9.67 0.41
CA LEU A 160 -17.91 -10.73 1.10
C LEU A 160 -18.44 -12.13 0.73
N SER A 161 -17.61 -12.92 0.07
CA SER A 161 -17.87 -14.35 -0.19
C SER A 161 -17.61 -15.22 1.05
N GLU A 162 -17.93 -16.52 0.96
CA GLU A 162 -17.54 -17.49 1.98
C GLU A 162 -16.00 -17.59 2.14
N TYR A 163 -15.25 -17.43 1.04
CA TYR A 163 -13.79 -17.49 1.03
C TYR A 163 -13.18 -16.31 1.78
N ASP A 164 -13.76 -15.12 1.61
CA ASP A 164 -13.31 -13.91 2.32
C ASP A 164 -13.56 -14.02 3.82
N LYS A 165 -14.73 -14.56 4.20
CA LYS A 165 -15.10 -14.77 5.62
C LYS A 165 -14.21 -15.82 6.28
N ALA A 166 -13.92 -16.93 5.59
CA ALA A 166 -13.00 -17.96 6.09
C ALA A 166 -11.56 -17.43 6.23
N LEU A 167 -11.09 -16.68 5.22
CA LEU A 167 -9.79 -16.01 5.26
C LEU A 167 -9.68 -15.05 6.45
N ASP A 168 -10.69 -14.21 6.66
CA ASP A 168 -10.73 -13.29 7.80
C ASP A 168 -10.70 -14.04 9.13
N PHE A 169 -11.53 -15.08 9.27
CA PHE A 169 -11.62 -15.89 10.48
C PHE A 169 -10.30 -16.57 10.85
N GLU A 170 -9.55 -17.07 9.87
CA GLU A 170 -8.26 -17.75 10.05
C GLU A 170 -7.06 -16.78 10.13
N SER A 171 -7.28 -15.48 9.90
CA SER A 171 -6.20 -14.49 9.91
C SER A 171 -5.71 -14.19 11.33
N LEU A 172 -4.54 -13.55 11.45
CA LEU A 172 -4.01 -13.07 12.72
C LEU A 172 -4.87 -11.97 13.37
N ASN A 173 -5.75 -11.33 12.61
CA ASN A 173 -6.58 -10.23 13.03
C ASN A 173 -8.03 -10.36 12.49
N PRO A 174 -8.81 -11.35 12.97
CA PRO A 174 -10.19 -11.55 12.54
C PRO A 174 -11.07 -10.32 12.80
N GLY A 175 -11.91 -9.97 11.83
CA GLY A 175 -12.80 -8.81 11.90
C GLY A 175 -12.13 -7.47 11.59
N GLU A 176 -10.81 -7.43 11.44
CA GLU A 176 -10.03 -6.24 11.09
C GLU A 176 -9.53 -6.29 9.64
N GLN A 177 -9.13 -5.13 9.10
CA GLN A 177 -8.53 -5.00 7.78
C GLN A 177 -9.37 -5.63 6.64
N ILE A 178 -10.70 -5.59 6.76
CA ILE A 178 -11.62 -6.26 5.83
C ILE A 178 -11.45 -5.75 4.41
N TYR A 179 -11.31 -4.43 4.22
CA TYR A 179 -11.10 -3.86 2.90
C TYR A 179 -9.73 -4.24 2.31
N GLU A 180 -8.66 -4.23 3.12
CA GLU A 180 -7.34 -4.71 2.69
C GLU A 180 -7.39 -6.18 2.26
N LYS A 181 -8.06 -7.06 3.02
CA LYS A 181 -8.22 -8.48 2.72
C LYS A 181 -8.93 -8.74 1.38
N LEU A 182 -9.72 -7.78 0.89
CA LEU A 182 -10.42 -7.89 -0.39
C LEU A 182 -9.59 -7.41 -1.59
N ILE A 183 -8.69 -6.45 -1.41
CA ILE A 183 -8.08 -5.73 -2.54
C ILE A 183 -6.56 -5.82 -2.61
N SER A 184 -5.86 -6.16 -1.52
CA SER A 184 -4.40 -6.09 -1.48
C SER A 184 -3.72 -7.36 -1.99
N GLY A 185 -2.49 -7.20 -2.46
CA GLY A 185 -1.68 -8.25 -3.05
C GLY A 185 -1.27 -9.35 -2.06
N MET A 186 -1.39 -9.15 -0.75
CA MET A 186 -1.22 -10.24 0.21
C MET A 186 -2.32 -11.30 0.07
N TYR A 187 -3.54 -10.90 -0.28
CA TYR A 187 -4.73 -11.74 -0.14
C TYR A 187 -5.34 -12.21 -1.46
N LEU A 188 -5.12 -11.52 -2.59
CA LEU A 188 -5.70 -11.95 -3.87
C LEU A 188 -5.34 -13.40 -4.23
N GLY A 189 -4.06 -13.77 -4.12
CA GLY A 189 -3.61 -15.14 -4.36
C GLY A 189 -4.16 -16.16 -3.36
N GLU A 190 -4.31 -15.77 -2.09
CA GLU A 190 -4.90 -16.64 -1.05
C GLU A 190 -6.39 -16.92 -1.31
N ILE A 191 -7.12 -15.94 -1.83
CA ILE A 191 -8.53 -16.11 -2.21
C ILE A 191 -8.66 -17.05 -3.40
N VAL A 192 -7.80 -16.88 -4.41
CA VAL A 192 -7.73 -17.83 -5.54
C VAL A 192 -7.39 -19.24 -5.03
N ARG A 193 -6.42 -19.39 -4.13
CA ARG A 193 -6.06 -20.69 -3.52
C ARG A 193 -7.25 -21.34 -2.81
N ARG A 194 -8.02 -20.58 -2.01
CA ARG A 194 -9.19 -21.09 -1.30
C ARG A 194 -10.28 -21.58 -2.24
N ILE A 195 -10.54 -20.86 -3.32
CA ILE A 195 -11.51 -21.26 -4.35
C ILE A 195 -11.05 -22.55 -5.03
N LEU A 196 -9.78 -22.60 -5.45
CA LEU A 196 -9.20 -23.80 -6.08
C LEU A 196 -9.18 -25.00 -5.13
N LEU A 197 -8.91 -24.80 -3.85
CA LEU A 197 -8.92 -25.86 -2.84
C LEU A 197 -10.34 -26.44 -2.69
N LYS A 198 -11.36 -25.58 -2.61
CA LYS A 198 -12.75 -26.04 -2.55
C LYS A 198 -13.14 -26.83 -3.79
N LEU A 199 -12.77 -26.36 -4.99
CA LEU A 199 -13.02 -27.09 -6.24
C LEU A 199 -12.25 -28.40 -6.33
N ALA A 200 -11.05 -28.49 -5.74
CA ALA A 200 -10.29 -29.72 -5.66
C ALA A 200 -11.01 -30.77 -4.80
N HIS A 201 -11.57 -30.36 -3.64
CA HIS A 201 -12.35 -31.26 -2.77
C HIS A 201 -13.72 -31.62 -3.34
N ASP A 202 -14.48 -30.62 -3.80
CA ASP A 202 -15.91 -30.79 -4.09
C ASP A 202 -16.18 -31.23 -5.53
N ALA A 203 -15.23 -30.99 -6.45
CA ALA A 203 -15.42 -31.20 -7.88
C ALA A 203 -14.25 -31.92 -8.56
N ALA A 204 -13.29 -32.47 -7.78
CA ALA A 204 -12.12 -33.18 -8.30
C ALA A 204 -11.35 -32.39 -9.39
N LEU A 205 -11.24 -31.06 -9.24
CA LEU A 205 -10.63 -30.17 -10.24
C LEU A 205 -9.22 -30.63 -10.67
N PHE A 206 -8.46 -31.22 -9.75
CA PHE A 206 -7.10 -31.74 -10.00
C PHE A 206 -7.04 -33.28 -9.96
N GLY A 207 -8.19 -33.95 -10.13
CA GLY A 207 -8.35 -35.40 -9.98
C GLY A 207 -8.78 -35.80 -8.57
N ASP A 208 -8.74 -37.11 -8.27
CA ASP A 208 -9.24 -37.69 -7.01
C ASP A 208 -8.40 -37.32 -5.78
N VAL A 209 -7.19 -36.81 -5.98
CA VAL A 209 -6.25 -36.45 -4.91
C VAL A 209 -6.03 -34.95 -4.90
N VAL A 210 -6.37 -34.31 -3.78
CA VAL A 210 -6.11 -32.89 -3.58
C VAL A 210 -4.59 -32.65 -3.48
N PRO A 211 -4.04 -31.69 -4.25
CA PRO A 211 -2.60 -31.41 -4.19
C PRO A 211 -2.20 -30.88 -2.80
N ALA A 212 -1.33 -31.59 -2.09
CA ALA A 212 -0.96 -31.24 -0.71
C ALA A 212 -0.44 -29.80 -0.55
N LYS A 213 0.28 -29.28 -1.55
CA LYS A 213 0.76 -27.88 -1.51
C LYS A 213 -0.40 -26.87 -1.55
N LEU A 214 -1.53 -27.19 -2.17
CA LEU A 214 -2.71 -26.32 -2.26
C LEU A 214 -3.36 -26.09 -0.89
N GLU A 215 -3.17 -27.01 0.06
CA GLU A 215 -3.65 -26.87 1.44
C GLU A 215 -2.84 -25.84 2.25
N MET A 216 -1.61 -25.52 1.83
CA MET A 216 -0.75 -24.57 2.53
C MET A 216 -1.25 -23.13 2.34
N PRO A 217 -1.61 -22.41 3.42
CA PRO A 217 -2.01 -21.01 3.33
C PRO A 217 -0.93 -20.15 2.66
N PHE A 218 -1.35 -19.21 1.81
CA PHE A 218 -0.49 -18.26 1.11
C PHE A 218 0.56 -18.88 0.16
N VAL A 219 0.43 -20.16 -0.20
CA VAL A 219 1.30 -20.80 -1.21
C VAL A 219 1.23 -20.12 -2.57
N LEU A 220 0.03 -19.63 -2.94
CA LEU A 220 -0.23 -18.93 -4.19
C LEU A 220 -0.22 -17.43 -3.91
N ARG A 221 0.78 -16.73 -4.45
CA ARG A 221 0.96 -15.29 -4.23
C ARG A 221 0.51 -14.49 -5.44
N THR A 222 0.29 -13.20 -5.24
CA THR A 222 -0.15 -12.29 -6.31
C THR A 222 0.79 -12.23 -7.53
N PRO A 223 2.14 -12.28 -7.41
CA PRO A 223 2.99 -12.38 -8.60
C PRO A 223 2.75 -13.65 -9.42
N ASP A 224 2.41 -14.75 -8.76
CA ASP A 224 2.07 -16.00 -9.43
C ASP A 224 0.71 -15.89 -10.12
N MET A 225 -0.29 -15.32 -9.43
CA MET A 225 -1.59 -14.99 -10.00
C MET A 225 -1.43 -14.07 -11.23
N SER A 226 -0.61 -13.03 -11.15
CA SER A 226 -0.32 -12.10 -12.25
C SER A 226 0.31 -12.81 -13.44
N ALA A 227 1.30 -13.68 -13.21
CA ALA A 227 1.95 -14.46 -14.27
C ALA A 227 0.96 -15.42 -14.97
N MET A 228 0.12 -16.13 -14.22
CA MET A 228 -0.94 -16.97 -14.78
C MET A 228 -1.96 -16.15 -15.57
N HIS A 229 -2.32 -14.98 -15.06
CA HIS A 229 -3.36 -14.13 -15.61
C HIS A 229 -2.93 -13.42 -16.90
N HIS A 230 -1.63 -13.13 -17.06
CA HIS A 230 -1.04 -12.59 -18.29
C HIS A 230 -0.72 -13.64 -19.36
N ASP A 231 -0.97 -14.93 -19.10
CA ASP A 231 -0.74 -15.96 -20.11
C ASP A 231 -1.65 -15.78 -21.32
N ALA A 232 -1.04 -15.42 -22.46
CA ALA A 232 -1.71 -15.24 -23.74
C ALA A 232 -1.56 -16.45 -24.67
N SER A 233 -0.93 -17.54 -24.22
CA SER A 233 -0.82 -18.76 -25.02
C SER A 233 -2.19 -19.44 -25.19
N HIS A 234 -2.42 -19.99 -26.39
CA HIS A 234 -3.69 -20.66 -26.73
C HIS A 234 -4.02 -21.83 -25.78
N ASP A 235 -2.99 -22.50 -25.27
CA ASP A 235 -3.07 -23.65 -24.39
C ASP A 235 -2.86 -23.30 -22.91
N LEU A 236 -2.62 -22.04 -22.57
CA LEU A 236 -2.33 -21.57 -21.20
C LEU A 236 -1.12 -22.27 -20.55
N LYS A 237 -0.04 -22.48 -21.30
CA LYS A 237 1.13 -23.25 -20.86
C LYS A 237 1.85 -22.63 -19.65
N ILE A 238 1.91 -21.31 -19.55
CA ILE A 238 2.57 -20.61 -18.43
C ILE A 238 1.75 -20.83 -17.17
N LEU A 239 0.43 -20.75 -17.28
CA LEU A 239 -0.48 -21.08 -16.19
C LEU A 239 -0.30 -22.53 -15.74
N GLY A 240 -0.26 -23.47 -16.67
CA GLY A 240 0.02 -24.88 -16.37
C GLY A 240 1.35 -25.08 -15.63
N SER A 241 2.43 -24.44 -16.09
CA SER A 241 3.74 -24.48 -15.43
C SER A 241 3.67 -23.91 -14.02
N LYS A 242 2.98 -22.78 -13.82
CA LYS A 242 2.83 -22.16 -12.50
C LYS A 242 2.06 -23.06 -11.54
N LEU A 243 0.98 -23.70 -11.98
CA LEU A 243 0.26 -24.67 -11.16
C LEU A 243 1.17 -25.86 -10.78
N LYS A 244 1.96 -26.37 -11.72
CA LYS A 244 2.92 -27.44 -11.44
C LYS A 244 3.96 -27.03 -10.39
N ASP A 245 4.58 -25.87 -10.57
CA ASP A 245 5.67 -25.40 -9.70
C ASP A 245 5.17 -25.10 -8.29
N ILE A 246 4.01 -24.43 -8.18
CA ILE A 246 3.49 -23.88 -6.93
C ILE A 246 2.66 -24.92 -6.18
N VAL A 247 1.69 -25.53 -6.84
CA VAL A 247 0.72 -26.45 -6.19
C VAL A 247 1.06 -27.93 -6.42
N GLY A 248 2.08 -28.23 -7.24
CA GLY A 248 2.57 -29.61 -7.41
C GLY A 248 1.71 -30.47 -8.34
N VAL A 249 0.82 -29.87 -9.12
CA VAL A 249 -0.04 -30.60 -10.08
C VAL A 249 0.77 -30.95 -11.33
N ALA A 250 1.03 -32.24 -11.56
CA ALA A 250 1.97 -32.70 -12.59
C ALA A 250 1.54 -32.29 -14.02
N ASP A 251 0.27 -32.52 -14.35
CA ASP A 251 -0.36 -32.16 -15.62
C ASP A 251 -1.74 -31.55 -15.35
N THR A 252 -2.08 -30.50 -16.10
CA THR A 252 -3.41 -29.87 -16.05
C THR A 252 -4.09 -30.02 -17.40
N SER A 253 -5.41 -30.23 -17.42
CA SER A 253 -6.17 -30.14 -18.66
C SER A 253 -6.35 -28.67 -19.07
N LEU A 254 -6.64 -28.41 -20.34
CA LEU A 254 -6.92 -27.05 -20.80
C LEU A 254 -8.14 -26.45 -20.08
N GLU A 255 -9.14 -27.27 -19.78
CA GLU A 255 -10.33 -26.88 -19.01
C GLU A 255 -9.97 -26.38 -17.60
N VAL A 256 -9.15 -27.13 -16.86
CA VAL A 256 -8.68 -26.73 -15.51
C VAL A 256 -7.94 -25.40 -15.56
N ARG A 257 -7.14 -25.19 -16.61
CA ARG A 257 -6.42 -23.92 -16.82
C ARG A 257 -7.36 -22.76 -17.13
N TYR A 258 -8.40 -22.97 -17.93
CA TYR A 258 -9.44 -21.96 -18.16
C TYR A 258 -10.21 -21.61 -16.90
N ILE A 259 -10.63 -22.60 -16.11
CA ILE A 259 -11.31 -22.39 -14.83
C ILE A 259 -10.41 -21.56 -13.89
N THR A 260 -9.14 -21.94 -13.77
CA THR A 260 -8.17 -21.23 -12.94
C THR A 260 -7.98 -19.78 -13.38
N ARG A 261 -7.85 -19.54 -14.69
CA ARG A 261 -7.74 -18.19 -15.24
C ARG A 261 -8.99 -17.37 -14.94
N HIS A 262 -10.17 -17.94 -15.12
CA HIS A 262 -11.44 -17.26 -14.86
C HIS A 262 -11.60 -16.86 -13.38
N ILE A 263 -11.16 -17.72 -12.46
CA ILE A 263 -11.11 -17.39 -11.02
C ILE A 263 -10.14 -16.22 -10.79
N CYS A 264 -8.99 -16.19 -11.47
CA CYS A 264 -8.07 -15.07 -11.39
C CYS A 264 -8.69 -13.76 -11.91
N ASP A 265 -9.42 -13.81 -13.05
CA ASP A 265 -10.17 -12.66 -13.59
C ASP A 265 -11.14 -12.13 -12.52
N ILE A 266 -12.01 -12.98 -11.95
CA ILE A 266 -13.01 -12.58 -10.94
C ILE A 266 -12.38 -11.90 -9.72
N VAL A 267 -11.33 -12.51 -9.14
CA VAL A 267 -10.70 -12.00 -7.91
C VAL A 267 -9.96 -10.68 -8.17
N ALA A 268 -9.24 -10.58 -9.30
CA ALA A 268 -8.52 -9.36 -9.67
C ALA A 268 -9.49 -8.21 -10.00
N GLU A 269 -10.53 -8.48 -10.79
CA GLU A 269 -11.55 -7.48 -11.16
C GLU A 269 -12.29 -6.96 -9.93
N ARG A 270 -12.70 -7.86 -9.01
CA ARG A 270 -13.31 -7.45 -7.74
C ARG A 270 -12.38 -6.51 -6.97
N GLY A 271 -11.11 -6.89 -6.79
CA GLY A 271 -10.13 -6.09 -6.08
C GLY A 271 -9.93 -4.71 -6.71
N ALA A 272 -9.76 -4.65 -8.03
CA ALA A 272 -9.56 -3.42 -8.79
C ALA A 272 -10.77 -2.50 -8.75
N ARG A 273 -11.98 -3.05 -8.91
CA ARG A 273 -13.24 -2.29 -8.86
C ARG A 273 -13.53 -1.71 -7.48
N LEU A 274 -13.24 -2.48 -6.43
CA LEU A 274 -13.34 -2.00 -5.05
C LEU A 274 -12.32 -0.88 -4.80
N ALA A 275 -11.06 -1.07 -5.18
CA ALA A 275 -10.03 -0.04 -5.08
C ALA A 275 -10.44 1.26 -5.79
N ALA A 276 -10.97 1.16 -7.02
CA ALA A 276 -11.53 2.30 -7.76
C ALA A 276 -12.67 2.99 -7.01
N ALA A 277 -13.57 2.24 -6.36
CA ALA A 277 -14.63 2.80 -5.53
C ALA A 277 -14.09 3.56 -4.30
N GLY A 278 -13.01 3.08 -3.68
CA GLY A 278 -12.31 3.79 -2.61
C GLY A 278 -11.71 5.12 -3.07
N ILE A 279 -11.03 5.12 -4.22
CA ILE A 279 -10.48 6.33 -4.85
C ILE A 279 -11.61 7.30 -5.18
N TYR A 280 -12.68 6.80 -5.82
CA TYR A 280 -13.87 7.60 -6.12
C TYR A 280 -14.45 8.23 -4.84
N GLY A 281 -14.55 7.47 -3.73
CA GLY A 281 -14.98 8.00 -2.44
C GLY A 281 -14.16 9.21 -1.95
N ILE A 282 -12.84 9.17 -2.11
CA ILE A 282 -11.95 10.30 -1.80
C ILE A 282 -12.25 11.48 -2.74
N LEU A 283 -12.40 11.24 -4.05
CA LEU A 283 -12.75 12.28 -5.01
C LEU A 283 -14.09 12.95 -4.69
N LYS A 284 -15.12 12.18 -4.29
CA LYS A 284 -16.40 12.72 -3.81
C LYS A 284 -16.20 13.60 -2.58
N LYS A 285 -15.38 13.15 -1.63
CA LYS A 285 -15.11 13.89 -0.39
C LYS A 285 -14.44 15.24 -0.67
N LEU A 286 -13.66 15.33 -1.74
CA LEU A 286 -13.00 16.53 -2.25
C LEU A 286 -13.85 17.36 -3.22
N GLY A 287 -15.06 16.91 -3.57
CA GLY A 287 -15.89 17.57 -4.58
C GLY A 287 -15.28 17.53 -6.00
N ARG A 288 -14.45 16.53 -6.29
CA ARG A 288 -13.78 16.30 -7.58
C ARG A 288 -14.38 15.15 -8.36
N ASP A 289 -15.59 14.71 -8.01
CA ASP A 289 -16.30 13.61 -8.67
C ASP A 289 -17.25 14.06 -9.79
N LYS A 290 -17.52 15.36 -9.93
CA LYS A 290 -18.50 15.93 -10.86
C LYS A 290 -18.07 17.28 -11.38
N VAL A 291 -18.56 17.63 -12.57
CA VAL A 291 -18.40 18.96 -13.15
C VAL A 291 -19.03 20.02 -12.23
N PRO A 292 -18.32 21.14 -11.95
CA PRO A 292 -18.86 22.25 -11.18
C PRO A 292 -20.18 22.78 -11.77
N ARG A 293 -21.16 23.02 -10.89
CA ARG A 293 -22.50 23.52 -11.30
C ARG A 293 -22.49 24.97 -11.76
N ASP A 294 -21.45 25.72 -11.41
CA ASP A 294 -21.27 27.12 -11.76
C ASP A 294 -20.70 27.33 -13.18
N GLY A 295 -20.45 26.25 -13.91
CA GLY A 295 -19.89 26.28 -15.27
C GLY A 295 -18.38 26.52 -15.30
N SER A 296 -17.70 26.52 -14.16
CA SER A 296 -16.24 26.59 -14.11
C SER A 296 -15.61 25.31 -14.66
N PRO A 297 -14.42 25.40 -15.30
CA PRO A 297 -13.74 24.21 -15.79
C PRO A 297 -13.36 23.28 -14.64
N MET A 298 -13.48 21.98 -14.88
CA MET A 298 -13.01 20.95 -13.95
C MET A 298 -11.51 21.14 -13.69
N PRO A 299 -11.08 21.29 -12.42
CA PRO A 299 -9.66 21.33 -12.12
C PRO A 299 -9.04 19.98 -12.42
N ARG A 300 -7.87 20.00 -13.06
CA ARG A 300 -7.08 18.79 -13.22
C ARG A 300 -6.83 18.16 -11.84
N THR A 301 -7.03 16.85 -11.78
CA THR A 301 -6.97 16.08 -10.55
C THR A 301 -6.02 14.93 -10.76
N VAL A 302 -4.97 14.84 -9.95
CA VAL A 302 -4.00 13.76 -10.06
C VAL A 302 -4.08 12.87 -8.83
N VAL A 303 -4.10 11.56 -9.08
CA VAL A 303 -4.00 10.53 -8.03
C VAL A 303 -2.67 9.81 -8.24
N ALA A 304 -1.78 9.95 -7.26
CA ALA A 304 -0.52 9.23 -7.22
C ALA A 304 -0.78 7.77 -6.79
N LEU A 305 -0.33 6.81 -7.57
CA LEU A 305 -0.52 5.38 -7.32
C LEU A 305 0.83 4.70 -7.25
N ASP A 306 1.01 3.85 -6.25
CA ASP A 306 2.23 3.07 -6.05
C ASP A 306 1.87 1.65 -5.59
N GLY A 307 2.82 0.73 -5.67
CA GLY A 307 2.70 -0.66 -5.26
C GLY A 307 2.55 -1.63 -6.43
N GLY A 308 3.02 -2.86 -6.19
CA GLY A 308 3.18 -3.87 -7.24
C GLY A 308 1.89 -4.32 -7.94
N LEU A 309 0.70 -4.13 -7.35
CA LEU A 309 -0.56 -4.39 -8.05
C LEU A 309 -0.77 -3.37 -9.17
N TYR A 310 -0.58 -2.08 -8.89
CA TYR A 310 -0.76 -1.04 -9.89
C TYR A 310 0.38 -1.04 -10.91
N GLU A 311 1.63 -1.22 -10.45
CA GLU A 311 2.79 -1.14 -11.33
C GLU A 311 2.91 -2.34 -12.28
N HIS A 312 2.82 -3.56 -11.75
CA HIS A 312 3.19 -4.78 -12.47
C HIS A 312 1.98 -5.64 -12.90
N TYR A 313 0.83 -5.53 -12.23
CA TYR A 313 -0.36 -6.32 -12.57
C TYR A 313 -1.26 -5.56 -13.56
N LYS A 314 -0.87 -5.51 -14.84
CA LYS A 314 -1.54 -4.67 -15.86
C LYS A 314 -3.03 -4.88 -15.98
N LYS A 315 -3.52 -6.12 -15.89
CA LYS A 315 -4.97 -6.38 -15.87
C LYS A 315 -5.68 -5.72 -14.70
N PHE A 316 -5.07 -5.71 -13.51
CA PHE A 316 -5.60 -5.05 -12.33
C PHE A 316 -5.62 -3.53 -12.51
N SER A 317 -4.49 -2.93 -12.95
CA SER A 317 -4.39 -1.48 -13.13
C SER A 317 -5.35 -0.97 -14.22
N SER A 318 -5.47 -1.68 -15.35
CA SER A 318 -6.42 -1.34 -16.41
C SER A 318 -7.87 -1.46 -15.95
N CYS A 319 -8.22 -2.49 -15.18
CA CYS A 319 -9.56 -2.64 -14.62
C CYS A 319 -9.88 -1.50 -13.63
N LEU A 320 -8.92 -1.11 -12.80
CA LEU A 320 -9.07 -0.01 -11.84
C LEU A 320 -9.33 1.31 -12.56
N GLU A 321 -8.50 1.67 -13.54
CA GLU A 321 -8.64 2.93 -14.29
C GLU A 321 -9.93 2.98 -15.10
N ALA A 322 -10.29 1.89 -15.77
CA ALA A 322 -11.56 1.79 -16.51
C ALA A 322 -12.75 1.96 -15.55
N THR A 323 -12.75 1.27 -14.42
CA THR A 323 -13.83 1.38 -13.43
C THR A 323 -13.91 2.78 -12.83
N LEU A 324 -12.78 3.44 -12.61
CA LEU A 324 -12.77 4.81 -12.10
C LEU A 324 -13.33 5.79 -13.13
N SER A 325 -13.02 5.60 -14.42
CA SER A 325 -13.64 6.34 -15.51
C SER A 325 -15.16 6.14 -15.56
N ASP A 326 -15.63 4.90 -15.44
CA ASP A 326 -17.06 4.57 -15.43
C ASP A 326 -17.79 5.24 -14.25
N LEU A 327 -17.18 5.26 -13.06
CA LEU A 327 -17.76 5.87 -11.85
C LEU A 327 -17.85 7.40 -11.93
N LEU A 328 -16.90 8.04 -12.63
CA LEU A 328 -16.85 9.49 -12.82
C LEU A 328 -17.75 9.96 -13.97
N GLY A 329 -17.88 9.13 -15.02
CA GLY A 329 -18.46 9.52 -16.30
C GLY A 329 -17.49 10.35 -17.15
N ASP A 330 -17.74 10.39 -18.46
CA ASP A 330 -16.82 10.89 -19.49
C ASP A 330 -16.32 12.32 -19.22
N GLU A 331 -17.19 13.23 -18.80
CA GLU A 331 -16.83 14.62 -18.55
C GLU A 331 -15.87 14.74 -17.37
N ALA A 332 -16.16 14.08 -16.25
CA ALA A 332 -15.35 14.19 -15.04
C ALA A 332 -14.03 13.42 -15.16
N SER A 333 -14.06 12.23 -15.79
CA SER A 333 -12.88 11.39 -15.98
C SER A 333 -11.81 12.06 -16.83
N SER A 334 -12.20 12.93 -17.77
CA SER A 334 -11.26 13.70 -18.62
C SER A 334 -10.30 14.60 -17.84
N SER A 335 -10.67 15.00 -16.62
CA SER A 335 -9.84 15.84 -15.73
C SER A 335 -8.94 15.03 -14.78
N LEU A 336 -9.19 13.72 -14.67
CA LEU A 336 -8.47 12.84 -13.75
C LEU A 336 -7.25 12.23 -14.44
N VAL A 337 -6.12 12.25 -13.75
CA VAL A 337 -4.91 11.54 -14.16
C VAL A 337 -4.45 10.61 -13.04
N ALA A 338 -4.46 9.31 -13.30
CA ALA A 338 -3.75 8.33 -12.50
C ALA A 338 -2.27 8.37 -12.88
N LYS A 339 -1.37 8.57 -11.91
CA LYS A 339 0.08 8.59 -12.15
C LYS A 339 0.78 7.58 -11.26
N LEU A 340 1.62 6.76 -11.86
CA LEU A 340 2.58 5.95 -11.13
C LEU A 340 3.55 6.88 -10.37
N ALA A 341 3.62 6.74 -9.06
CA ALA A 341 4.49 7.51 -8.18
C ALA A 341 5.53 6.57 -7.57
N ASN A 342 6.68 6.45 -8.23
CA ASN A 342 7.78 5.61 -7.75
C ASN A 342 8.47 6.25 -6.55
N ASP A 343 8.85 5.40 -5.59
CA ASP A 343 9.68 5.76 -4.43
C ASP A 343 9.08 6.84 -3.50
N GLY A 344 7.77 6.75 -3.24
CA GLY A 344 7.13 7.62 -2.25
C GLY A 344 7.71 7.48 -0.83
N SER A 345 8.11 6.27 -0.45
CA SER A 345 8.70 5.98 0.86
C SER A 345 10.13 6.48 1.03
N GLY A 346 10.91 6.62 -0.04
CA GLY A 346 12.28 7.15 -0.02
C GLY A 346 12.29 8.65 -0.29
N ILE A 347 12.22 9.05 -1.56
CA ILE A 347 12.23 10.46 -1.99
C ILE A 347 11.14 11.28 -1.26
N GLY A 348 9.92 10.76 -1.13
CA GLY A 348 8.85 11.49 -0.46
C GLY A 348 9.15 11.80 1.01
N ALA A 349 9.80 10.86 1.72
CA ALA A 349 10.22 11.08 3.10
C ALA A 349 11.38 12.07 3.21
N ALA A 350 12.34 12.00 2.29
CA ALA A 350 13.44 12.97 2.21
C ALA A 350 12.92 14.39 1.93
N LEU A 351 11.95 14.56 1.03
CA LEU A 351 11.30 15.84 0.76
C LEU A 351 10.53 16.37 1.98
N LEU A 352 9.85 15.49 2.71
CA LEU A 352 9.16 15.88 3.95
C LEU A 352 10.15 16.33 5.03
N ALA A 353 11.27 15.60 5.21
CA ALA A 353 12.35 16.02 6.09
C ALA A 353 12.93 17.39 5.68
N ALA A 354 13.19 17.60 4.39
CA ALA A 354 13.68 18.88 3.87
C ALA A 354 12.69 20.04 4.12
N SER A 355 11.39 19.81 3.92
CA SER A 355 10.36 20.83 4.17
C SER A 355 10.15 21.18 5.65
N HIS A 356 10.67 20.34 6.57
CA HIS A 356 10.66 20.55 8.01
C HIS A 356 12.08 20.69 8.57
N SER A 357 13.03 21.05 7.71
CA SER A 357 14.43 21.22 8.10
C SER A 357 14.57 22.27 9.20
N GLN A 358 15.39 21.98 10.20
CA GLN A 358 15.74 22.98 11.23
C GLN A 358 16.56 24.16 10.68
N TYR A 359 17.00 24.08 9.42
CA TYR A 359 17.74 25.12 8.72
C TYR A 359 16.88 25.88 7.70
N ALA A 360 15.56 25.65 7.67
CA ALA A 360 14.64 26.24 6.70
C ALA A 360 14.56 27.77 6.76
N ASP A 361 14.87 28.39 7.90
CA ASP A 361 14.84 29.86 8.08
C ASP A 361 16.20 30.54 7.78
N ILE A 362 17.19 29.81 7.25
CA ILE A 362 18.57 30.31 7.06
C ILE A 362 18.85 30.72 5.59
N TYR A 363 17.86 30.65 4.69
CA TYR A 363 18.02 31.03 3.27
C TYR A 363 17.00 32.05 2.79
#